data_AF-A0A0U2PCP1-F1
#
_entry.id   AF-A0A0U2PCP1-F1
#
_cell.length_a   1.000
_cell.length_b   1.000
_cell.length_c   1.000
_cell.angle_alpha   90.00
_cell.angle_beta   90.00
_cell.angle_gamma   90.00
#
_symmetry.space_group_name_H-M   'P 1'
#
loop_
_entity.id
_entity.type
_entity.pdbx_description
1 polymer ?
#
loop_
_entity_poly.entity_id
_entity_poly.type
_entity_poly.pdbx_seq_one_letter_code
_entity_poly.pdbx_strand_id
1 'polypeptide(L)'
;MAKITAKETHKNTVLAELTKIVLPTLSEKGCINYDMHIDNNDDTVFMFHENWESEQDLNSHLESVHIKKCFEIIGDMLESVEISRLSKVKV
;
A
#
# COMPACT_ATOMS: atom_id res chain seq x y z
N MET A 1 -0.69 2.80 -8.02
CA MET A 1 0.19 1.67 -7.66
C MET A 1 1.21 2.16 -6.66
N ALA A 2 1.47 1.37 -5.62
CA ALA A 2 2.52 1.63 -4.64
C ALA A 2 3.48 0.45 -4.62
N LYS A 3 4.78 0.72 -4.71
CA LYS A 3 5.86 -0.25 -4.47
C LYS A 3 6.53 0.11 -3.16
N ILE A 4 6.60 -0.84 -2.25
CA ILE A 4 7.20 -0.67 -0.94
C ILE A 4 8.31 -1.70 -0.81
N THR A 5 9.53 -1.24 -0.58
CA THR A 5 10.68 -2.12 -0.38
C THR A 5 11.07 -2.07 1.10
N ALA A 6 11.05 -3.21 1.78
CA ALA A 6 11.50 -3.32 3.16
C ALA A 6 13.03 -3.50 3.23
N LYS A 7 13.63 -3.07 4.34
CA LYS A 7 14.97 -3.56 4.70
C LYS A 7 14.87 -5.06 5.02
N GLU A 8 15.81 -5.87 4.53
CA GLU A 8 15.81 -7.34 4.67
C GLU A 8 15.54 -7.78 6.12
N THR A 9 16.19 -7.15 7.10
CA THR A 9 16.06 -7.48 8.53
C THR A 9 14.67 -7.22 9.11
N HIS A 10 13.80 -6.51 8.41
CA HIS A 10 12.48 -6.08 8.87
C HIS A 10 11.33 -6.54 7.97
N LYS A 11 11.61 -7.25 6.88
CA LYS A 11 10.62 -7.77 5.92
C LYS A 11 9.38 -8.38 6.58
N ASN A 12 9.55 -9.26 7.56
CA ASN A 12 8.41 -9.94 8.21
C ASN A 12 7.52 -8.97 9.00
N THR A 13 8.11 -7.98 9.67
CA THR A 13 7.34 -6.93 10.37
C THR A 13 6.60 -6.06 9.37
N VAL A 14 7.27 -5.66 8.29
CA VAL A 14 6.64 -4.86 7.23
C VAL A 14 5.48 -5.61 6.58
N LEU A 15 5.66 -6.88 6.21
CA LEU A 15 4.58 -7.73 5.70
C LEU A 15 3.39 -7.80 6.66
N ALA A 16 3.66 -8.00 7.95
CA ALA A 16 2.61 -8.09 8.96
C ALA A 16 1.81 -6.78 9.09
N GLU A 17 2.48 -5.62 9.13
CA GLU A 17 1.80 -4.32 9.23
C GLU A 17 1.04 -3.96 7.94
N LEU A 18 1.65 -4.18 6.76
CA LEU A 18 1.02 -3.96 5.46
C LEU A 18 -0.21 -4.86 5.25
N THR A 19 -0.20 -6.09 5.78
CA THR A 19 -1.38 -6.97 5.70
C THR A 19 -2.56 -6.44 6.53
N LYS A 20 -2.28 -5.78 7.68
CA LYS A 20 -3.34 -5.27 8.57
C LYS A 20 -4.16 -4.14 7.96
N ILE A 21 -3.59 -3.38 7.01
CA ILE A 21 -4.30 -2.27 6.36
C ILE A 21 -5.24 -2.75 5.25
N VAL A 22 -5.10 -3.97 4.73
CA VAL A 22 -5.89 -4.45 3.58
C VAL A 22 -7.40 -4.44 3.84
N LEU A 23 -7.88 -5.09 4.91
CA LEU A 23 -9.32 -5.18 5.19
C LEU A 23 -9.95 -3.81 5.53
N PRO A 24 -9.32 -2.95 6.36
CA PRO A 24 -9.79 -1.58 6.56
C PRO A 24 -9.88 -0.79 5.25
N THR A 25 -8.86 -0.85 4.40
CA THR A 25 -8.85 -0.09 3.13
C THR A 25 -9.96 -0.54 2.19
N LEU A 26 -10.19 -1.86 2.07
CA LEU A 26 -11.28 -2.42 1.26
C LEU A 26 -12.67 -1.97 1.74
N SER A 27 -12.78 -1.54 2.99
CA SER A 27 -14.03 -1.02 3.57
C SER A 27 -14.19 0.49 3.39
N GLU A 28 -13.20 1.17 2.81
CA GLU A 28 -13.25 2.61 2.59
C GLU A 28 -14.19 2.99 1.45
N LYS A 29 -14.81 4.15 1.59
CA LYS A 29 -15.59 4.74 0.52
C LYS A 29 -14.69 5.00 -0.69
N GLY A 30 -15.16 4.60 -1.87
CA GLY A 30 -14.48 4.86 -3.12
C GLY A 30 -13.32 3.90 -3.42
N CYS A 31 -13.01 2.93 -2.55
CA CYS A 31 -12.06 1.86 -2.85
C CYS A 31 -12.71 0.88 -3.85
N ILE A 32 -12.19 0.79 -5.07
CA ILE A 32 -12.67 -0.15 -6.10
C ILE A 32 -11.95 -1.49 -5.94
N ASN A 33 -10.63 -1.45 -5.73
CA ASN A 33 -9.83 -2.60 -5.32
C ASN A 33 -8.60 -2.12 -4.53
N TYR A 34 -8.02 -3.06 -3.77
CA TYR A 34 -6.81 -2.86 -3.00
C TYR A 34 -6.07 -4.18 -2.87
N ASP A 35 -5.31 -4.53 -3.91
CA ASP A 35 -4.68 -5.84 -4.05
C ASP A 35 -3.20 -5.74 -3.64
N MET A 36 -2.85 -6.44 -2.56
CA MET A 36 -1.46 -6.56 -2.09
C MET A 36 -0.78 -7.78 -2.71
N HIS A 37 0.44 -7.59 -3.19
CA HIS A 37 1.29 -8.63 -3.77
C HIS A 37 2.69 -8.59 -3.13
N ILE A 38 3.39 -9.71 -3.19
CA ILE A 38 4.82 -9.82 -2.91
C ILE A 38 5.51 -10.13 -4.24
N ASP A 39 6.67 -9.52 -4.51
CA ASP A 39 7.44 -9.85 -5.72
C ASP A 39 7.94 -11.30 -5.66
N ASN A 40 7.92 -11.98 -6.81
CA ASN A 40 8.27 -13.39 -6.89
C ASN A 40 9.79 -13.65 -6.82
N ASN A 41 10.61 -12.64 -7.09
CA ASN A 41 12.06 -12.72 -7.12
C ASN A 41 12.71 -12.04 -5.91
N ASP A 42 12.00 -11.12 -5.26
CA ASP A 42 12.45 -10.37 -4.09
C ASP A 42 11.33 -10.24 -3.05
N ASP A 43 11.35 -11.06 -2.02
CA ASP A 43 10.30 -11.09 -1.00
C ASP A 43 10.35 -9.88 -0.04
N THR A 44 11.32 -8.96 -0.20
CA THR A 44 11.32 -7.65 0.48
C THR A 44 10.45 -6.60 -0.23
N VAL A 45 9.99 -6.90 -1.45
CA VAL A 45 9.22 -5.97 -2.27
C VAL A 45 7.73 -6.31 -2.21
N PHE A 46 6.94 -5.33 -1.79
CA PHE A 46 5.48 -5.38 -1.72
C PHE A 46 4.87 -4.42 -2.73
N MET A 47 3.80 -4.85 -3.39
CA MET A 47 3.14 -4.08 -4.45
C MET A 47 1.65 -3.97 -4.17
N PHE A 48 1.15 -2.73 -4.06
CA PHE A 48 -0.28 -2.44 -4.04
C PHE A 48 -0.77 -2.00 -5.41
N HIS A 49 -1.73 -2.74 -5.94
CA HIS A 49 -2.54 -2.34 -7.07
C HIS A 49 -3.90 -1.86 -6.58
N GLU A 50 -4.17 -0.58 -6.80
CA GLU A 50 -5.30 0.11 -6.20
C GLU A 50 -5.99 0.96 -7.25
N ASN A 51 -7.31 0.96 -7.20
CA ASN A 51 -8.16 1.81 -8.00
C ASN A 51 -9.16 2.48 -7.06
N TRP A 52 -9.33 3.78 -7.27
CA TRP A 52 -10.18 4.63 -6.45
C TRP A 52 -11.21 5.32 -7.34
N GLU A 53 -12.43 5.51 -6.84
CA GLU A 53 -13.51 6.20 -7.54
C GLU A 53 -13.14 7.64 -7.88
N SER A 54 -12.40 8.31 -6.99
CA SER A 54 -11.93 9.67 -7.18
C SER A 54 -10.60 9.95 -6.50
N GLU A 55 -9.96 11.05 -6.89
CA GLU A 55 -8.76 11.55 -6.20
C GLU A 55 -9.06 11.97 -4.76
N GLN A 56 -10.28 12.42 -4.47
CA GLN A 56 -10.71 12.80 -3.11
C GLN A 56 -10.77 11.58 -2.19
N ASP A 57 -11.24 10.43 -2.69
CA ASP A 57 -11.30 9.19 -1.92
C ASP A 57 -9.88 8.68 -1.63
N LEU A 58 -8.98 8.71 -2.62
CA LEU A 58 -7.57 8.39 -2.42
C LEU A 58 -6.87 9.35 -1.44
N ASN A 59 -7.15 10.65 -1.48
CA ASN A 59 -6.59 11.57 -0.49
C ASN A 59 -7.12 11.29 0.92
N SER A 60 -8.38 10.89 1.04
CA SER A 60 -8.96 10.47 2.33
C SER A 60 -8.31 9.20 2.86
N HIS A 61 -8.02 8.24 1.97
CA HIS A 61 -7.28 7.02 2.28
C HIS A 61 -5.88 7.29 2.84
N LEU A 62 -5.11 8.17 2.18
CA LEU A 62 -3.76 8.53 2.63
C LEU A 62 -3.76 9.19 4.01
N GLU A 63 -4.86 9.86 4.37
CA GLU A 63 -5.04 10.50 5.67
C GLU A 63 -5.66 9.58 6.75
N SER A 64 -6.03 8.36 6.38
CA SER A 64 -6.75 7.44 7.26
C SER A 64 -5.90 6.98 8.45
N VAL A 65 -6.58 6.62 9.55
CA VAL A 65 -5.92 6.22 10.79
C VAL A 65 -5.08 4.95 10.62
N HIS A 66 -5.56 3.98 9.84
CA HIS A 66 -4.84 2.71 9.67
C HIS A 66 -3.61 2.87 8.78
N ILE A 67 -3.65 3.73 7.75
CA ILE A 67 -2.47 4.06 6.94
C ILE A 67 -1.44 4.81 7.77
N LYS A 68 -1.83 5.88 8.47
CA LYS A 68 -0.89 6.64 9.32
C LYS A 68 -0.21 5.77 10.37
N LYS A 69 -0.98 4.93 11.08
CA LYS A 69 -0.42 4.02 12.08
C LYS A 69 0.52 2.98 11.48
N CYS A 70 0.20 2.44 10.30
CA CYS A 70 1.07 1.50 9.61
C CYS A 70 2.42 2.15 9.30
N PHE A 71 2.42 3.32 8.66
CA PHE A 71 3.65 4.02 8.28
C PHE A 71 4.43 4.61 9.47
N GLU A 72 3.77 4.93 10.58
CA GLU A 72 4.44 5.27 11.84
C GLU A 72 5.26 4.09 12.38
N ILE A 73 4.75 2.86 12.27
CA ILE A 73 5.45 1.65 12.73
C ILE A 73 6.58 1.26 11.78
N ILE A 74 6.31 1.24 10.47
CA ILE A 74 7.25 0.68 9.49
C ILE A 74 8.21 1.70 8.88
N GLY A 75 8.03 3.01 9.09
CA GLY A 75 8.75 4.06 8.38
C GLY A 75 10.28 3.87 8.33
N ASP A 76 10.90 3.62 9.48
CA ASP A 76 12.36 3.39 9.58
C ASP A 76 12.81 2.00 9.08
N MET A 77 11.85 1.11 8.82
CA MET A 77 12.06 -0.25 8.34
C MET A 77 12.06 -0.36 6.82
N LEU A 78 11.72 0.72 6.11
CA LEU A 78 11.64 0.74 4.64
C LEU A 78 12.96 1.20 4.02
N GLU A 79 13.28 0.60 2.88
CA GLU A 79 14.34 1.07 1.97
C GLU A 79 13.76 2.12 1.01
N SER A 80 12.57 1.88 0.46
CA SER A 80 11.90 2.82 -0.44
C SER A 80 10.39 2.69 -0.44
N VAL A 81 9.72 3.80 -0.79
CA VAL A 81 8.30 3.84 -1.14
C VAL A 81 8.18 4.60 -2.45
N GLU A 82 7.66 3.95 -3.48
CA GLU A 82 7.50 4.51 -4.82
C GLU A 82 6.01 4.51 -5.19
N ILE A 83 5.44 5.69 -5.47
CA ILE A 83 4.03 5.84 -5.82
C ILE A 83 3.91 6.23 -7.30
N SER A 84 3.18 5.42 -8.06
CA SER A 84 2.83 5.69 -9.45
C SER A 84 1.33 5.98 -9.59
N ARG A 85 1.00 7.20 -9.98
CA ARG A 85 -0.37 7.63 -10.31
C ARG A 85 -0.63 7.35 -11.79
N LEU A 86 -1.56 6.44 -12.06
CA LEU A 86 -1.83 5.91 -13.40
C LEU A 86 -3.30 6.09 -13.75
N SER A 87 -3.60 6.21 -15.04
CA SER A 87 -4.97 6.19 -15.56
C SER A 87 -5.15 4.95 -16.44
N LYS A 88 -6.26 4.24 -16.27
CA LYS A 88 -6.61 3.13 -17.14
C LYS A 88 -6.86 3.64 -18.56
N VAL A 89 -6.12 3.10 -19.53
CA VAL A 89 -6.37 3.36 -20.95
C VAL A 89 -7.69 2.70 -21.34
N LYS A 90 -8.58 3.47 -21.98
CA LYS A 90 -9.82 2.95 -22.57
C LYS A 90 -9.49 2.48 -23.97
N VAL A 91 -9.65 1.18 -24.22
CA VAL A 91 -9.56 0.55 -25.54
C VAL A 91 -10.93 0.11 -25.99
#